data_AF-A0A011MFD5-F1
#
_entry.id   AF-A0A011MFD5-F1
#
_cell.length_a   1.000
_cell.length_b   1.000
_cell.length_c   1.000
_cell.angle_alpha   90.00
_cell.angle_beta   90.00
_cell.angle_gamma   90.00
#
_symmetry.space_group_name_H-M   'P 1'
#
loop_
_entity.id
_entity.type
_entity.pdbx_description
1 polymer ?
#
loop_
_entity_poly.entity_id
_entity_poly.type
_entity_poly.pdbx_seq_one_letter_code
_entity_poly.pdbx_strand_id
1 'polypeptide(L)' 'MRINIRPFVEAGVLRIPRNRIGIRWEVDRGKDVASAPWFKLAPTYNEPEGTRINNHHTTLAEKKAAREKARVMP' A
#
# COMPACT_ATOMS: atom_id res chain seq x y z
N MET A 1 5.39 8.69 -5.37
CA MET A 1 4.50 9.85 -5.10
C MET A 1 5.05 10.60 -3.91
N ARG A 2 5.47 11.85 -4.07
CA ARG A 2 5.85 12.71 -2.95
C ARG A 2 4.72 13.71 -2.77
N ILE A 3 3.94 13.56 -1.70
CA ILE A 3 2.79 14.42 -1.43
C ILE A 3 3.29 15.73 -0.82
N ASN A 4 2.70 16.83 -1.29
CA ASN A 4 2.92 18.19 -0.81
C ASN A 4 2.51 18.27 0.67
N ILE A 5 3.45 18.03 1.60
CA ILE A 5 3.16 17.90 3.03
C ILE A 5 3.04 19.25 3.76
N ARG A 6 3.56 20.33 3.14
CA ARG A 6 3.52 21.71 3.66
C ARG A 6 2.16 22.15 4.22
N PRO A 7 1.04 22.06 3.47
CA PRO A 7 -0.26 22.49 3.97
C PRO A 7 -0.70 21.75 5.26
N PHE A 8 -0.33 20.47 5.42
CA PHE A 8 -0.68 19.69 6.61
C PHE A 8 0.19 20.03 7.83
N VAL A 9 1.44 20.44 7.58
CA VAL A 9 2.34 20.92 8.63
C VAL A 9 1.92 22.32 9.09
N GLU A 10 1.62 23.23 8.17
CA GLU A 10 1.16 24.60 8.46
C GLU A 10 -0.17 24.61 9.21
N ALA A 11 -1.13 23.77 8.79
CA ALA A 11 -2.40 23.63 9.49
C ALA A 11 -2.29 22.86 10.82
N GLY A 12 -1.09 22.36 11.19
CA GLY A 12 -0.84 21.66 12.46
C GLY A 12 -1.53 20.30 12.60
N VAL A 13 -2.20 19.81 11.56
CA VAL A 13 -3.06 18.62 11.59
C VAL A 13 -2.28 17.36 11.93
N LEU A 14 -0.99 17.31 11.54
CA LEU A 14 -0.09 16.20 11.85
C LEU A 14 0.33 16.13 13.33
N ARG A 15 0.06 17.18 14.13
CA ARG A 15 0.39 17.25 15.56
C ARG A 15 -0.80 16.91 16.46
N ILE A 16 -2.00 16.76 15.89
CA ILE A 16 -3.18 16.39 16.64
C ILE A 16 -3.06 14.90 17.01
N PRO A 17 -3.17 14.50 18.29
CA PRO A 17 -3.12 13.10 18.66
C PRO A 17 -4.22 12.29 17.99
N ARG A 18 -3.88 11.06 17.60
CA ARG A 18 -4.75 10.14 16.85
C ARG A 18 -6.17 10.03 17.41
N ASN A 19 -6.31 10.00 18.74
CA ASN A 19 -7.58 9.90 19.45
C ASN A 19 -8.46 11.16 19.40
N ARG A 20 -7.94 12.28 18.90
CA ARG A 20 -8.64 13.57 18.81
C ARG A 20 -9.07 13.97 17.39
N ILE A 21 -8.61 13.26 16.35
CA ILE A 21 -8.85 13.64 14.94
C ILE A 21 -10.16 13.04 14.39
N GLY A 22 -10.84 12.17 15.14
CA GLY A 22 -12.10 11.54 14.69
C GLY A 22 -11.94 10.65 13.45
N ILE A 23 -10.70 10.34 13.03
CA ILE A 23 -10.41 9.46 11.90
C ILE A 23 -10.58 8.01 12.36
N ARG A 24 -11.41 7.26 11.64
CA ARG A 24 -11.52 5.82 11.81
C ARG A 24 -10.38 5.16 11.06
N TRP A 25 -9.44 4.59 11.80
CA TRP A 25 -8.25 3.92 11.26
C TRP A 25 -8.49 2.46 10.91
N GLU A 26 -9.71 2.15 10.54
CA GLU A 26 -10.09 0.83 10.08
C GLU A 26 -9.63 0.66 8.63
N VAL A 27 -9.81 -0.55 8.12
CA VAL A 27 -9.54 -0.89 6.73
C VAL A 27 -10.51 -0.09 5.84
N ASP A 28 -10.05 1.05 5.33
CA ASP A 28 -10.83 1.98 4.49
C ASP A 28 -11.16 1.41 3.11
N ARG A 29 -10.27 0.54 2.60
CA ARG A 29 -10.43 -0.14 1.31
C ARG A 29 -10.90 -1.57 1.54
N GLY A 30 -11.89 -2.04 0.78
CA GLY A 30 -12.30 -3.45 0.80
C GLY A 30 -11.19 -4.43 0.42
N LYS A 31 -11.56 -5.67 0.10
CA LYS A 31 -10.60 -6.67 -0.39
C LYS A 31 -9.99 -6.27 -1.74
N ASP A 32 -8.80 -6.79 -2.04
CA ASP A 32 -8.28 -6.79 -3.39
C ASP A 32 -9.22 -7.55 -4.33
N VAL A 33 -9.33 -7.07 -5.57
CA VAL A 33 -10.05 -7.79 -6.62
C VAL A 33 -9.23 -8.98 -7.08
N ALA A 34 -9.87 -10.05 -7.58
CA ALA A 34 -9.18 -11.27 -8.01
C ALA A 34 -8.14 -11.04 -9.11
N SER A 35 -8.27 -9.97 -9.90
CA SER A 35 -7.31 -9.57 -10.93
C SER A 35 -6.09 -8.82 -10.38
N ALA A 36 -6.10 -8.43 -9.10
CA ALA A 36 -4.99 -7.71 -8.51
C ALA A 36 -3.75 -8.61 -8.40
N PRO A 37 -2.54 -8.10 -8.72
CA PRO A 37 -1.30 -8.88 -8.65
C PRO A 37 -1.03 -9.49 -7.26
N TRP A 38 -1.57 -8.87 -6.22
CA TRP A 38 -1.33 -9.23 -4.81
C TRP A 38 -2.50 -9.97 -4.16
N PHE A 39 -3.56 -10.32 -4.90
CA PHE A 39 -4.76 -10.95 -4.33
C PHE A 39 -4.44 -12.21 -3.50
N LYS A 40 -3.50 -13.02 -3.99
CA LYS A 40 -3.06 -14.28 -3.35
C LYS A 40 -1.96 -14.10 -2.30
N LEU A 41 -1.55 -12.87 -2.03
CA LEU A 41 -0.41 -12.59 -1.17
C LEU A 41 -0.79 -12.63 0.32
N ALA A 42 -2.01 -12.24 0.66
CA ALA A 42 -2.46 -12.12 2.04
C ALA A 42 -2.19 -13.34 2.95
N PRO A 43 -2.34 -14.60 2.49
CA PRO A 43 -2.03 -15.77 3.31
C PRO A 43 -0.57 -15.82 3.81
N THR A 44 0.37 -15.20 3.08
CA THR A 44 1.79 -15.12 3.51
C THR A 44 2.00 -14.20 4.73
N TYR A 45 1.01 -13.36 5.03
CA TYR A 45 0.97 -12.46 6.18
C TYR A 45 0.00 -12.93 7.26
N ASN A 46 -0.42 -14.21 7.22
CA ASN A 46 -1.46 -14.77 8.10
C ASN A 46 -2.84 -14.08 7.96
N GLU A 47 -3.11 -13.50 6.80
CA GLU A 47 -4.37 -12.82 6.49
C GLU A 47 -5.21 -13.64 5.47
N PRO A 48 -6.55 -13.52 5.48
CA PRO A 48 -7.40 -14.17 4.47
C PRO A 48 -7.07 -13.74 3.04
N GLU A 49 -7.26 -14.64 2.06
CA GLU A 49 -7.05 -14.30 0.66
C GLU A 49 -7.87 -13.08 0.22
N GLY A 50 -7.25 -12.21 -0.58
CA GLY A 50 -7.82 -10.93 -0.98
C GLY A 50 -7.73 -9.84 0.09
N THR A 51 -7.20 -10.08 1.30
CA THR A 51 -6.89 -8.97 2.21
C THR A 51 -5.86 -8.05 1.57
N ARG A 52 -6.12 -6.75 1.60
CA ARG A 52 -5.23 -5.75 0.98
C ARG A 52 -4.00 -5.52 1.85
N ILE A 53 -2.83 -5.92 1.35
CA ILE A 53 -1.55 -5.82 2.07
C ILE A 53 -0.73 -4.62 1.58
N ASN A 54 -0.83 -3.49 2.27
CA ASN A 54 -0.08 -2.28 1.92
C ASN A 54 1.43 -2.34 2.26
N ASN A 55 1.81 -3.18 3.25
CA ASN A 55 3.18 -3.31 3.71
C ASN A 55 4.01 -4.31 2.90
N HIS A 56 3.52 -4.74 1.73
CA HIS A 56 4.31 -5.56 0.84
C HIS A 56 5.21 -4.70 -0.03
N HIS A 57 6.51 -5.03 -0.05
CA HIS A 57 7.51 -4.29 -0.80
C HIS A 57 8.38 -5.26 -1.60
N THR A 58 8.49 -5.00 -2.90
CA THR A 58 9.45 -5.71 -3.76
C THR A 58 10.85 -5.14 -3.61
N THR A 59 11.83 -6.04 -3.60
CA THR A 59 13.25 -5.74 -3.58
C THR A 59 13.69 -5.07 -4.89
N LEU A 60 14.85 -4.43 -4.88
CA LEU A 60 15.42 -3.83 -6.10
C LEU A 60 15.74 -4.87 -7.16
N ALA A 61 16.19 -6.07 -6.75
CA ALA A 61 16.49 -7.16 -7.67
C ALA A 61 15.24 -7.64 -8.42
N GLU A 62 14.13 -7.87 -7.69
CA GLU A 62 12.85 -8.26 -8.28
C GLU A 62 12.32 -7.21 -9.26
N LYS A 63 12.43 -5.93 -8.93
CA LYS A 63 12.02 -4.83 -9.82
C LYS A 63 12.83 -4.81 -11.12
N LYS A 64 14.14 -5.05 -11.05
CA LYS A 64 15.02 -5.14 -12.23
C LYS A 64 14.67 -6.35 -13.08
N ALA A 65 14.48 -7.52 -12.47
CA ALA A 65 14.11 -8.74 -13.16
C ALA A 65 12.74 -8.63 -13.86
N ALA A 66 11.75 -8.06 -13.18
CA ALA A 66 10.43 -7.84 -13.78
C ALA A 66 10.49 -6.89 -14.99
N ARG A 67 11.33 -5.85 -14.92
CA ARG A 67 11.54 -4.93 -16.04
C ARG A 67 12.21 -5.59 -17.24
N GLU A 68 13.23 -6.41 -17.01
CA GLU A 68 13.89 -7.15 -18.08
C GLU A 68 12.92 -8.14 -18.74
N LYS A 69 12.15 -8.88 -17.94
CA LYS A 69 11.13 -9.80 -18.44
C LYS A 69 10.09 -9.09 -19.31
N ALA A 70 9.62 -7.91 -18.87
CA ALA A 70 8.68 -7.10 -19.66
C ALA A 70 9.27 -6.57 -20.97
N ARG A 71 10.60 -6.40 -21.06
CA ARG A 71 11.29 -5.96 -22.28
C ARG A 71 11.44 -7.08 -23.31
N VAL A 72 11.53 -8.33 -22.84
CA VAL A 72 11.76 -9.52 -23.66
C VAL A 72 10.45 -10.20 -24.07
N MET A 73 9.31 -9.83 -23.47
CA MET A 73 8.00 -10.28 -23.94
C MET A 73 7.59 -9.47 -25.20
N PRO A 74 7.25 -10.14 -26.31
CA PRO A 74 6.75 -9.49 -27.53
C PRO A 74 5.36 -8.86 -27.35
#